data_AF-A0A225E538-F1
#
_entry.id   AF-A0A225E538-F1
#
_cell.length_a   1.000
_cell.length_b   1.000
_cell.length_c   1.000
_cell.angle_alpha   90.00
_cell.angle_beta   90.00
_cell.angle_gamma   90.00
#
_symmetry.space_group_name_H-M   'P 1'
#
loop_
_entity.id
_entity.type
_entity.pdbx_description
1 polymer ?
#
loop_
_entity_poly.entity_id
_entity_poly.type
_entity_poly.pdbx_seq_one_letter_code
_entity_poly.pdbx_strand_id
1 'polypeptide(L)'
;MRAARRRTFFQSLLNRLVVCWSAALVVGLGWVIAHPLVVDDAPPQLQWYVVGGAVVLGGAIAVWWARRATPPAPMIALEVDTRFGLKERVTTALGLTAAERATPAGQAVVADAVAKVTPLVVKDRFPVRPKWPALFVPTLAACVVLAALFPLPIIKQLRADEDANSPEKKGTAADQQKSMPPNNPTPFTKKNRPPELAARTDKSKELKELEEQLNEMMRKFDTDPNRDTPEKLKDKVAELTSAEEKVRKFNEEKKERLEKMAQQLEQLDRLKDDKDFKDGPAKGLKDALAKGDTKKAIEELDQLKKKMKDKNLSQEEKEQLSRQMDKMKQQLADQSKNKEREKQLEKLIDKAKKEGKDAEALERELNQMKQESKDAAEAAQNLAERMQKTKDALDKGDLEEAAKELEKAMKSLEQTEGELQDLADAQDFLQRLKDEKKNACKQCQGNKNGDEIGNKDDADWSPFTNPATGRRKENRDAQSSSQDERIRGIFDPKGRKTYGGATRGPAFKSSSSAELGPAIEAAAQDAPKSIDSQRLPRDAKDAVKDYFQNLGGQAPGGK
;
A
#
# COMPACT_ATOMS: atom_id res chain seq x y z
N MET A 1 37.69 29.66 -5.57
CA MET A 1 37.51 28.79 -4.38
C MET A 1 36.70 29.40 -3.24
N ARG A 2 37.12 30.49 -2.58
CA ARG A 2 36.36 31.08 -1.43
C ARG A 2 34.91 31.45 -1.79
N ALA A 3 34.69 32.02 -2.97
CA ALA A 3 33.36 32.36 -3.48
C ALA A 3 32.47 31.11 -3.69
N ALA A 4 33.01 30.04 -4.27
CA ALA A 4 32.30 28.77 -4.45
C ALA A 4 31.92 28.15 -3.09
N ARG A 5 32.86 28.13 -2.13
CA ARG A 5 32.61 27.63 -0.77
C ARG A 5 31.55 28.43 -0.01
N ARG A 6 31.56 29.75 -0.11
CA ARG A 6 30.52 30.60 0.52
C ARG A 6 29.14 30.34 -0.09
N ARG A 7 29.06 30.15 -1.41
CA ARG A 7 27.80 29.89 -2.11
C ARG A 7 27.25 28.49 -1.83
N THR A 8 28.08 27.46 -1.82
CA THR A 8 27.65 26.10 -1.44
C THR A 8 27.22 26.02 0.02
N PHE A 9 27.94 26.71 0.91
CA PHE A 9 27.51 26.88 2.30
C PHE A 9 26.15 27.56 2.39
N PHE A 10 25.95 28.68 1.71
CA PHE A 10 24.69 29.43 1.74
C PHE A 10 23.51 28.63 1.18
N GLN A 11 23.74 27.88 0.10
CA GLN A 11 22.74 26.98 -0.48
C GLN A 11 22.39 25.82 0.48
N SER A 12 23.39 25.25 1.16
CA SER A 12 23.16 24.21 2.18
C SER A 12 22.45 24.77 3.41
N LEU A 13 22.78 26.00 3.81
CA LEU A 13 22.17 26.69 4.94
C LEU A 13 20.69 26.96 4.67
N LEU A 14 20.35 27.53 3.51
CA LEU A 14 18.97 27.79 3.11
C LEU A 14 18.12 26.51 3.12
N ASN A 15 18.62 25.42 2.53
CA ASN A 15 17.87 24.16 2.51
C ASN A 15 17.66 23.57 3.91
N ARG A 16 18.66 23.64 4.80
CA ARG A 16 18.54 23.14 6.18
C ARG A 16 17.65 24.03 7.02
N LEU A 17 17.73 25.34 6.83
CA LEU A 17 16.92 26.32 7.52
C LEU A 17 15.43 26.11 7.19
N VAL A 18 15.08 25.83 5.93
CA VAL A 18 13.72 25.46 5.54
C VAL A 18 13.22 24.24 6.31
N VAL A 19 14.01 23.17 6.40
CA VAL A 19 13.63 21.92 7.09
C VAL A 19 13.50 22.13 8.61
N CYS A 20 14.45 22.82 9.22
CA CYS A 20 14.43 23.08 10.65
C CYS A 20 13.30 24.03 11.05
N TRP A 21 12.99 25.05 10.23
CA TRP A 21 11.85 25.93 10.47
C TRP A 21 10.51 25.25 10.22
N SER A 22 10.39 24.39 9.21
CA SER A 22 9.17 23.61 9.03
C SER A 22 8.92 22.68 10.22
N ALA A 23 9.97 22.01 10.73
CA ALA A 23 9.85 21.16 11.91
C ALA A 23 9.48 21.98 13.16
N ALA A 24 10.13 23.13 13.38
CA ALA A 24 9.83 24.02 14.49
C ALA A 24 8.39 24.57 14.44
N LEU A 25 7.89 24.92 13.25
CA LEU A 25 6.52 25.40 13.07
C LEU A 25 5.48 24.30 13.27
N VAL A 26 5.76 23.05 12.89
CA VAL A 26 4.86 21.91 13.17
C VAL A 26 4.79 21.63 14.67
N VAL A 27 5.93 21.65 15.36
CA VAL A 27 5.96 21.53 16.83
C VAL A 27 5.24 22.71 17.49
N GLY A 28 5.44 23.93 16.98
CA GLY A 28 4.74 25.12 17.44
C GLY A 28 3.22 25.05 17.22
N LEU A 29 2.77 24.55 16.07
CA LEU A 29 1.35 24.32 15.78
C LEU A 29 0.75 23.30 16.76
N GLY A 30 1.44 22.18 16.99
CA GLY A 30 1.02 21.18 17.96
C GLY A 30 0.91 21.74 19.37
N TRP A 31 1.87 22.59 19.76
CA TRP A 31 1.82 23.29 21.05
C TRP A 31 0.66 24.27 21.14
N VAL A 32 0.37 25.07 20.09
CA VAL A 32 -0.76 26.00 20.09
C VAL A 32 -2.11 25.27 20.21
N ILE A 33 -2.22 24.08 19.61
CA ILE A 33 -3.42 23.23 19.71
C ILE A 33 -3.53 22.55 21.08
N ALA A 34 -2.41 22.09 21.65
CA ALA A 34 -2.38 21.38 22.94
C ALA A 34 -2.38 22.31 24.15
N HIS A 35 -1.87 23.53 24.03
CA HIS A 35 -1.82 24.53 25.09
C HIS A 35 -3.17 24.75 25.80
N PRO A 36 -4.31 24.94 25.10
CA PRO A 36 -5.61 25.08 25.76
C PRO A 36 -6.11 23.80 26.46
N LEU A 37 -5.47 22.64 26.29
CA LEU A 37 -5.85 21.40 26.95
C LEU A 37 -4.96 21.06 28.16
N VAL A 38 -3.75 21.63 28.24
CA VAL A 38 -2.73 21.23 29.22
C VAL A 38 -2.52 22.28 30.31
N VAL A 39 -2.78 23.57 30.03
CA VAL A 39 -2.54 24.65 30.99
C VAL A 39 -3.76 25.56 31.10
N ASP A 40 -4.38 25.56 32.27
CA ASP A 40 -5.43 26.52 32.63
C ASP A 40 -4.81 27.89 32.96
N ASP A 41 -5.40 28.96 32.42
CA ASP A 41 -5.03 30.37 32.66
C ASP A 41 -3.57 30.80 32.37
N ALA A 42 -2.96 30.28 31.31
CA ALA A 42 -1.67 30.80 30.83
C ALA A 42 -1.79 32.15 30.10
N PRO A 43 -0.84 33.09 30.31
CA PRO A 43 -0.83 34.38 29.63
C PRO A 43 -0.68 34.21 28.10
N PRO A 44 -1.43 34.95 27.26
CA PRO A 44 -1.42 34.81 25.80
C PRO A 44 -0.03 34.95 25.15
N GLN A 45 0.90 35.61 25.84
CA GLN A 45 2.27 35.85 25.39
C GLN A 45 3.12 34.57 25.42
N LEU A 46 2.79 33.59 26.26
CA LEU A 46 3.55 32.35 26.44
C LEU A 46 3.62 31.54 25.13
N GLN A 47 2.52 31.50 24.39
CA GLN A 47 2.43 30.80 23.11
C GLN A 47 3.43 31.36 22.09
N TRP A 48 3.59 32.69 22.04
CA TRP A 48 4.54 33.36 21.17
C TRP A 48 5.99 33.18 21.61
N TYR A 49 6.26 33.10 22.92
CA TYR A 49 7.60 32.79 23.42
C TYR A 49 8.02 31.35 23.07
N VAL A 50 7.11 30.38 23.16
CA VAL A 50 7.41 28.99 22.81
C VAL A 50 7.63 28.84 21.30
N VAL A 51 6.74 29.42 20.48
CA VAL A 51 6.90 29.38 19.01
C VAL A 51 8.16 30.14 18.58
N GLY A 52 8.40 31.34 19.13
CA GLY A 52 9.60 32.14 18.87
C GLY A 52 10.88 31.42 19.29
N GLY A 53 10.88 30.82 20.48
CA GLY A 53 11.99 30.02 20.99
C GLY A 53 12.29 28.81 20.12
N ALA A 54 11.26 28.08 19.66
CA ALA A 54 11.40 26.95 18.75
C ALA A 54 12.02 27.35 17.40
N VAL A 55 11.60 28.49 16.83
CA VAL A 55 12.16 28.99 15.56
C VAL A 55 13.62 29.42 15.72
N VAL A 56 13.97 30.08 16.82
CA VAL A 56 15.36 30.49 17.11
C VAL A 56 16.27 29.26 17.30
N LEU A 57 15.81 28.27 18.09
CA LEU A 57 16.52 27.00 18.27
C LEU A 57 16.66 26.24 16.95
N GLY A 58 15.60 26.17 16.15
CA GLY A 58 15.64 25.58 14.82
C GLY A 58 16.65 26.27 13.89
N GLY A 59 16.74 27.60 13.96
CA GLY A 59 17.76 28.39 13.25
C GLY A 59 19.18 28.06 13.69
N ALA A 60 19.43 27.96 15.00
CA ALA A 60 20.73 27.59 15.54
C ALA A 60 21.16 26.17 15.12
N ILE A 61 20.24 25.21 15.18
CA ILE A 61 20.45 23.83 14.72
C ILE A 61 20.75 23.82 13.21
N ALA A 62 20.00 24.58 12.41
CA ALA A 62 20.24 24.68 10.97
C ALA A 62 21.64 25.23 10.66
N VAL A 63 22.10 26.27 11.37
CA VAL A 63 23.43 26.84 11.19
C VAL A 63 24.53 25.86 11.61
N TRP A 64 24.35 25.18 12.74
CA TRP A 64 25.28 24.16 13.20
C TRP A 64 25.39 23.00 12.22
N TRP A 65 24.24 22.49 11.75
CA TRP A 65 24.17 21.42 10.78
C TRP A 65 24.73 21.85 9.42
N ALA A 66 24.43 23.07 8.96
CA ALA A 66 25.02 23.71 7.79
C ALA A 66 26.55 23.67 7.84
N ARG A 67 27.14 24.12 8.95
CA ARG A 67 28.59 24.11 9.17
C ARG A 67 29.17 22.70 9.12
N ARG A 68 28.55 21.74 9.80
CA ARG A 68 29.08 20.37 9.87
C ARG A 68 29.09 19.63 8.53
N ALA A 69 28.08 19.85 7.70
CA ALA A 69 27.98 19.18 6.42
C ALA A 69 28.31 20.10 5.23
N THR A 70 29.14 21.13 5.46
CA THR A 70 29.81 21.85 4.38
C THR A 70 30.99 20.99 3.90
N PRO A 71 31.08 20.64 2.60
CA PRO A 71 32.17 19.81 2.11
C PRO A 71 33.56 20.43 2.36
N PRO A 72 34.60 19.61 2.60
CA PRO A 72 35.97 20.09 2.73
C PRO A 72 36.49 20.66 1.40
N ALA A 73 37.57 21.46 1.46
CA ALA A 73 38.14 22.15 0.31
C ALA A 73 38.41 21.28 -0.94
N PRO A 74 38.95 20.04 -0.86
CA PRO A 74 39.20 19.21 -2.05
C PRO A 74 37.91 18.75 -2.74
N MET A 75 36.84 18.45 -1.99
CA MET A 75 35.54 18.11 -2.57
C MET A 75 34.93 19.29 -3.34
N ILE A 76 35.13 20.52 -2.84
CA ILE A 76 34.67 21.73 -3.55
C ILE A 76 35.52 21.96 -4.81
N ALA A 77 36.80 21.61 -4.80
CA ALA A 77 37.66 21.70 -5.98
C ALA A 77 37.16 20.78 -7.09
N LEU A 78 36.82 19.53 -6.73
CA LEU A 78 36.25 18.56 -7.64
C LEU A 78 34.89 19.01 -8.19
N GLU A 79 34.03 19.58 -7.35
CA GLU A 79 32.74 20.15 -7.76
C GLU A 79 32.90 21.34 -8.73
N VAL A 80 33.94 22.16 -8.54
CA VAL A 80 34.26 23.27 -9.45
C VAL A 80 34.77 22.72 -10.78
N ASP A 81 35.66 21.72 -10.76
CA ASP A 81 36.20 21.12 -11.98
C ASP A 81 35.12 20.44 -12.81
N THR A 82 34.23 19.68 -12.16
CA THR A 82 33.11 18.98 -12.84
C THR A 82 32.09 19.96 -13.43
N ARG A 83 31.67 20.99 -12.68
CA ARG A 83 30.63 21.92 -13.15
C ARG A 83 31.09 22.86 -14.25
N PHE A 84 32.38 23.21 -14.27
CA PHE A 84 32.99 24.06 -15.29
C PHE A 84 33.76 23.27 -16.36
N GLY A 85 33.80 21.93 -16.28
CA GLY A 85 34.46 21.08 -17.27
C GLY A 85 35.98 21.24 -17.32
N LEU A 86 36.62 21.58 -16.19
CA LEU A 86 38.04 21.92 -16.10
C LEU A 86 38.97 20.70 -16.04
N LYS A 87 38.43 19.47 -16.14
CA LYS A 87 39.21 18.21 -16.19
C LYS A 87 40.25 18.13 -15.05
N GLU A 88 39.77 18.25 -13.82
CA GLU A 88 40.55 18.13 -12.57
C GLU A 88 41.67 19.16 -12.36
N ARG A 89 41.83 20.17 -13.22
CA ARG A 89 42.92 21.16 -13.12
C ARG A 89 42.96 21.88 -11.77
N VAL A 90 41.81 22.25 -11.20
CA VAL A 90 41.75 22.93 -9.90
C VAL A 90 42.03 21.96 -8.76
N THR A 91 41.56 20.73 -8.87
CA THR A 91 41.80 19.65 -7.90
C THR A 91 43.27 19.26 -7.87
N THR A 92 43.90 19.08 -9.04
CA THR A 92 45.34 18.80 -9.16
C THR A 92 46.17 19.95 -8.61
N ALA A 93 45.90 21.20 -9.00
CA ALA A 93 46.66 22.37 -8.51
C ALA A 93 46.56 22.53 -6.98
N LEU A 94 45.39 22.23 -6.39
CA LEU A 94 45.19 22.29 -4.94
C LEU A 94 45.73 21.06 -4.20
N GLY A 95 45.82 19.91 -4.87
CA GLY A 95 46.36 18.66 -4.34
C GLY A 95 47.88 18.63 -4.24
N LEU A 96 48.59 19.47 -5.02
CA LEU A 96 50.05 19.57 -4.94
C LEU A 96 50.51 20.01 -3.55
N THR A 97 51.48 19.28 -3.01
CA THR A 97 52.20 19.61 -1.76
C THR A 97 53.08 20.85 -1.95
N ALA A 98 53.54 21.46 -0.84
CA ALA A 98 54.39 22.64 -0.91
C ALA A 98 55.70 22.41 -1.68
N ALA A 99 56.28 21.21 -1.57
CA ALA A 99 57.49 20.81 -2.30
C ALA A 99 57.22 20.66 -3.81
N GLU A 100 56.10 20.02 -4.19
CA GLU A 100 55.74 19.85 -5.60
C GLU A 100 55.39 21.18 -6.28
N ARG A 101 54.71 22.10 -5.57
CA ARG A 101 54.42 23.44 -6.09
C ARG A 101 55.67 24.30 -6.32
N ALA A 102 56.77 24.01 -5.62
CA ALA A 102 58.03 24.73 -5.82
C ALA A 102 58.75 24.28 -7.11
N THR A 103 58.41 23.12 -7.67
CA THR A 103 59.00 22.63 -8.93
C THR A 103 58.48 23.44 -10.12
N PRO A 104 59.29 23.59 -11.21
CA PRO A 104 58.84 24.24 -12.43
C PRO A 104 57.58 23.61 -13.03
N ALA A 105 57.44 22.28 -12.94
CA ALA A 105 56.25 21.57 -13.39
C ALA A 105 55.02 21.88 -12.54
N GLY A 106 55.17 21.93 -11.21
CA GLY A 106 54.09 22.31 -10.30
C GLY A 106 53.62 23.76 -10.51
N GLN A 107 54.55 24.69 -10.77
CA GLN A 107 54.21 26.08 -11.10
C GLN A 107 53.44 26.19 -12.42
N ALA A 108 53.79 25.39 -13.44
CA ALA A 108 53.08 25.35 -14.70
C ALA A 108 51.63 24.86 -14.55
N VAL A 109 51.40 23.82 -13.72
CA VAL A 109 50.06 23.31 -13.40
C VAL A 109 49.22 24.35 -12.68
N VAL A 110 49.81 25.08 -11.71
CA VAL A 110 49.12 26.16 -11.00
C VAL A 110 48.80 27.32 -11.94
N ALA A 111 49.73 27.72 -12.79
CA ALA A 111 49.55 28.81 -13.76
C ALA A 111 48.44 28.50 -14.77
N ASP A 112 48.41 27.27 -15.31
CA ASP A 112 47.36 26.79 -16.19
C ASP A 112 45.98 26.79 -15.50
N ALA A 113 45.90 26.28 -14.27
CA ALA A 113 44.66 26.31 -13.49
C ALA A 113 44.17 27.75 -13.23
N VAL A 114 45.08 28.68 -12.91
CA VAL A 114 44.75 30.10 -12.73
C VAL A 114 44.24 30.72 -14.03
N ALA A 115 44.92 30.49 -15.15
CA ALA A 115 44.53 31.02 -16.46
C ALA A 115 43.12 30.56 -16.87
N LYS A 116 42.76 29.30 -16.57
CA LYS A 116 41.44 28.75 -16.87
C LYS A 116 40.35 29.17 -15.88
N VAL A 117 40.69 29.45 -14.63
CA VAL A 117 39.71 29.86 -13.60
C VAL A 117 39.40 31.35 -13.61
N THR A 118 40.36 32.20 -14.00
CA THR A 118 40.22 33.66 -13.98
C THR A 118 39.01 34.20 -14.76
N PRO A 119 38.69 33.71 -15.98
CA PRO A 119 37.52 34.21 -16.71
C PRO A 119 36.18 33.62 -16.23
N LEU A 120 36.17 32.68 -15.28
CA LEU A 120 34.96 31.97 -14.89
C LEU A 120 34.09 32.76 -13.90
N VAL A 121 32.84 32.99 -14.30
CA VAL A 121 31.83 33.54 -13.41
C VAL A 121 31.24 32.43 -12.54
N VAL A 122 31.68 32.35 -11.28
CA VAL A 122 31.25 31.33 -10.30
C VAL A 122 29.72 31.33 -10.08
N LYS A 123 29.03 32.44 -10.38
CA LYS A 123 27.58 32.58 -10.20
C LYS A 123 26.75 31.67 -11.08
N ASP A 124 27.20 31.39 -12.30
CA ASP A 124 26.36 30.76 -13.32
C ASP A 124 26.13 29.26 -13.06
N ARG A 125 27.14 28.60 -12.49
CA ARG A 125 27.11 27.15 -12.19
C ARG A 125 26.89 26.82 -10.71
N PHE A 126 26.84 27.84 -9.85
CA PHE A 126 26.46 27.72 -8.43
C PHE A 126 25.27 28.62 -8.10
N PRO A 127 24.06 28.31 -8.64
CA PRO A 127 22.87 29.08 -8.34
C PRO A 127 22.43 28.81 -6.90
N VAL A 128 22.08 29.89 -6.19
CA VAL A 128 21.40 29.82 -4.91
C VAL A 128 19.91 29.79 -5.22
N ARG A 129 19.28 28.62 -5.15
CA ARG A 129 17.85 28.45 -5.42
C ARG A 129 17.20 27.79 -4.22
N PRO A 130 16.20 28.41 -3.58
CA PRO A 130 15.37 27.71 -2.60
C PRO A 130 14.70 26.54 -3.32
N LYS A 131 14.78 25.34 -2.74
CA LYS A 131 14.03 24.19 -3.26
C LYS A 131 12.53 24.41 -3.01
N TRP A 132 11.69 23.80 -3.84
CA TRP A 132 10.22 23.83 -3.74
C TRP A 132 9.64 23.74 -2.31
N PRO A 133 10.17 22.93 -1.36
CA PRO A 133 9.69 22.91 0.02
C PRO A 133 9.81 24.23 0.80
N ALA A 134 10.64 25.18 0.33
CA ALA A 134 10.73 26.51 0.94
C ALA A 134 9.42 27.30 0.85
N LEU A 135 8.55 26.97 -0.12
CA LEU A 135 7.25 27.62 -0.29
C LEU A 135 6.25 27.22 0.80
N PHE A 136 6.41 26.05 1.44
CA PHE A 136 5.51 25.59 2.51
C PHE A 136 5.77 26.27 3.86
N VAL A 137 6.95 26.87 4.07
CA VAL A 137 7.30 27.56 5.32
C VAL A 137 6.39 28.77 5.61
N PRO A 138 6.17 29.72 4.67
CA PRO A 138 5.24 30.82 4.91
C PRO A 138 3.78 30.34 5.06
N THR A 139 3.38 29.28 4.35
CA THR A 139 2.05 28.68 4.49
C THR A 139 1.85 28.08 5.88
N LEU A 140 2.82 27.32 6.39
CA LEU A 140 2.78 26.78 7.75
C LEU A 140 2.77 27.89 8.81
N ALA A 141 3.55 28.95 8.61
CA ALA A 141 3.53 30.10 9.50
C ALA A 141 2.14 30.77 9.53
N ALA A 142 1.49 30.92 8.36
CA ALA A 142 0.13 31.42 8.29
C ALA A 142 -0.88 30.51 9.00
N CYS A 143 -0.75 29.18 8.86
CA CYS A 143 -1.59 28.22 9.60
C CYS A 143 -1.43 28.33 11.11
N VAL A 144 -0.20 28.52 11.62
CA VAL A 144 0.05 28.71 13.07
C VAL A 144 -0.62 30.00 13.56
N VAL A 145 -0.50 31.10 12.81
CA VAL A 145 -1.14 32.38 13.16
C VAL A 145 -2.67 32.25 13.12
N LEU A 146 -3.24 31.58 12.12
CA LEU A 146 -4.68 31.34 12.02
C LEU A 146 -5.19 30.47 13.16
N ALA A 147 -4.47 29.40 13.51
CA ALA A 147 -4.83 28.53 14.64
C ALA A 147 -4.77 29.26 15.99
N ALA A 148 -3.83 30.20 16.15
CA ALA A 148 -3.73 31.03 17.36
C ALA A 148 -4.84 32.10 17.45
N LEU A 149 -5.26 32.70 16.33
CA LEU A 149 -6.31 33.72 16.29
C LEU A 149 -7.74 33.14 16.30
N PHE A 150 -7.92 31.96 15.71
CA PHE A 150 -9.21 31.27 15.60
C PHE A 150 -9.12 29.87 16.20
N PRO A 151 -9.23 29.74 17.54
CA PRO A 151 -9.24 28.42 18.18
C PRO A 151 -10.43 27.61 17.64
N LEU A 152 -10.13 26.44 17.06
CA LEU A 152 -11.11 25.57 16.42
C LEU A 152 -12.25 25.21 17.40
N PRO A 153 -13.53 25.20 16.96
CA PRO A 153 -14.68 24.93 17.83
C PRO A 153 -14.64 23.55 18.48
N ILE A 154 -13.93 22.60 17.86
CA ILE A 154 -13.69 21.24 18.38
C ILE A 154 -12.94 21.28 19.71
N ILE A 155 -11.99 22.21 19.88
CA ILE A 155 -11.22 22.34 21.14
C ILE A 155 -12.13 22.84 22.27
N LYS A 156 -13.12 23.68 21.97
CA LYS A 156 -14.12 24.14 22.95
C LYS A 156 -15.10 23.02 23.34
N GLN A 157 -15.47 22.15 22.39
CA GLN A 157 -16.31 20.99 22.68
C GLN A 157 -15.58 19.94 23.53
N LEU A 158 -14.30 19.68 23.24
CA LEU A 158 -13.47 18.76 24.02
C LEU A 158 -13.25 19.24 25.46
N ARG A 159 -13.04 20.55 25.66
CA ARG A 159 -12.91 21.14 27.00
C ARG A 159 -14.23 21.14 27.78
N ALA A 160 -15.37 21.35 27.10
CA ALA A 160 -16.69 21.27 27.71
C ALA A 160 -17.08 19.86 28.17
N ASP A 161 -16.61 18.81 27.48
CA ASP A 161 -16.76 17.41 27.90
C ASP A 161 -15.83 17.04 29.08
N GLU A 162 -14.69 17.74 29.23
CA GLU A 162 -13.73 17.53 30.31
C GLU A 162 -14.13 18.29 31.60
N ASP A 163 -14.62 19.52 31.48
CA ASP A 163 -15.19 20.31 32.60
C ASP A 163 -16.49 19.69 33.16
N ALA A 164 -17.21 18.92 32.35
CA ALA A 164 -18.36 18.13 32.79
C ALA A 164 -17.97 16.93 33.69
N ASN A 165 -16.67 16.63 33.81
CA ASN A 165 -16.14 15.44 34.50
C ASN A 165 -15.12 15.77 35.62
N SER A 166 -15.29 16.90 36.32
CA SER A 166 -14.54 17.22 37.54
C SER A 166 -15.44 17.24 38.81
N PRO A 167 -14.98 16.75 39.97
CA PRO A 167 -15.84 16.15 40.98
C PRO A 167 -16.23 17.12 42.09
N GLU A 168 -17.09 18.10 41.83
CA GLU A 168 -17.70 18.90 42.91
C GLU A 168 -19.18 19.20 42.64
N LYS A 169 -20.03 18.25 43.03
CA LYS A 169 -21.20 18.46 43.91
C LYS A 169 -21.98 17.15 44.04
N LYS A 170 -21.86 16.53 45.22
CA LYS A 170 -22.76 15.45 45.65
C LYS A 170 -24.17 16.03 45.84
N GLY A 171 -25.12 15.52 45.08
CA GLY A 171 -26.56 15.73 45.27
C GLY A 171 -27.33 14.53 44.76
N THR A 172 -27.69 13.62 45.69
CA THR A 172 -28.69 12.55 45.57
C THR A 172 -28.55 11.55 44.41
N ALA A 173 -27.81 10.48 44.69
CA ALA A 173 -27.95 9.20 44.00
C ALA A 173 -29.23 8.49 44.46
N ALA A 174 -30.32 8.62 43.69
CA ALA A 174 -31.46 7.69 43.64
C ALA A 174 -32.48 8.15 42.60
N ASP A 175 -32.09 8.18 41.32
CA ASP A 175 -33.00 7.99 40.17
C ASP A 175 -32.25 8.39 38.90
N GLN A 176 -31.56 7.42 38.28
CA GLN A 176 -31.32 7.34 36.83
C GLN A 176 -30.52 6.07 36.53
N GLN A 177 -31.04 4.95 37.03
CA GLN A 177 -30.72 3.63 36.52
C GLN A 177 -32.03 2.99 36.10
N LYS A 178 -32.70 3.62 35.12
CA LYS A 178 -33.86 3.05 34.41
C LYS A 178 -34.18 3.86 33.16
N SER A 179 -33.36 3.65 32.14
CA SER A 179 -33.83 3.48 30.75
C SER A 179 -32.65 3.01 29.90
N MET A 180 -32.21 1.75 30.14
CA MET A 180 -31.73 0.96 29.01
C MET A 180 -32.95 0.72 28.11
N PRO A 181 -32.99 1.24 26.87
CA PRO A 181 -33.79 0.58 25.87
C PRO A 181 -33.24 -0.85 25.69
N PRO A 182 -34.09 -1.81 25.29
CA PRO A 182 -33.71 -3.21 25.22
C PRO A 182 -32.48 -3.41 24.34
N ASN A 183 -31.63 -4.31 24.82
CA ASN A 183 -30.35 -4.75 24.31
C ASN A 183 -30.42 -5.16 22.82
N ASN A 184 -30.37 -4.20 21.91
CA ASN A 184 -29.96 -4.42 20.52
C ASN A 184 -28.55 -3.88 20.39
N PRO A 185 -27.49 -4.70 20.59
CA PRO A 185 -26.15 -4.27 20.29
C PRO A 185 -26.13 -3.75 18.85
N THR A 186 -25.66 -2.52 18.65
CA THR A 186 -25.47 -1.99 17.29
C THR A 186 -24.65 -3.02 16.52
N PRO A 187 -25.10 -3.48 15.33
CA PRO A 187 -24.40 -4.51 14.59
C PRO A 187 -22.94 -4.09 14.41
N PHE A 188 -22.01 -5.03 14.56
CA PHE A 188 -20.58 -4.84 14.33
C PHE A 188 -20.31 -4.11 12.99
N THR A 189 -21.11 -4.46 11.98
CA THR A 189 -21.04 -3.88 10.62
C THR A 189 -21.66 -2.47 10.48
N LYS A 190 -22.33 -1.93 11.51
CA LYS A 190 -22.99 -0.62 11.48
C LYS A 190 -22.38 0.43 12.42
N LYS A 191 -21.49 0.04 13.35
CA LYS A 191 -20.87 0.96 14.32
C LYS A 191 -19.94 1.96 13.62
N ASN A 192 -19.98 3.27 13.91
CA ASN A 192 -19.06 4.28 13.34
C ASN A 192 -18.91 4.24 11.79
N ARG A 193 -19.96 3.87 11.06
CA ARG A 193 -19.95 3.78 9.60
C ARG A 193 -20.20 5.17 8.99
N PRO A 194 -19.57 5.52 7.85
CA PRO A 194 -19.94 6.72 7.11
C PRO A 194 -21.44 6.69 6.76
N PRO A 195 -22.17 7.82 6.89
CA PRO A 195 -23.62 7.86 6.72
C PRO A 195 -24.09 7.40 5.32
N GLU A 196 -23.28 7.64 4.28
CA GLU A 196 -23.55 7.24 2.89
C GLU A 196 -23.59 5.70 2.71
N LEU A 197 -22.67 4.97 3.35
CA LEU A 197 -22.62 3.50 3.29
C LEU A 197 -23.64 2.84 4.23
N ALA A 198 -24.06 3.55 5.29
CA ALA A 198 -24.99 3.05 6.30
C ALA A 198 -26.46 3.10 5.86
N ALA A 199 -26.82 4.03 4.97
CA ALA A 199 -28.19 4.23 4.50
C ALA A 199 -28.57 3.36 3.28
N ARG A 200 -27.60 2.71 2.63
CA ARG A 200 -27.87 1.93 1.41
C ARG A 200 -28.66 0.64 1.68
N THR A 201 -29.51 0.26 0.74
CA THR A 201 -30.39 -0.93 0.84
C THR A 201 -30.05 -2.02 -0.19
N ASP A 202 -29.22 -1.66 -1.14
CA ASP A 202 -28.81 -2.28 -2.39
C ASP A 202 -27.49 -3.05 -2.26
N LYS A 203 -27.28 -3.70 -1.10
CA LYS A 203 -26.14 -4.62 -0.92
C LYS A 203 -26.38 -5.96 -1.62
N SER A 204 -25.34 -6.56 -2.18
CA SER A 204 -25.41 -7.92 -2.73
C SER A 204 -25.82 -8.95 -1.68
N LYS A 205 -26.41 -10.05 -2.13
CA LYS A 205 -26.81 -11.16 -1.25
C LYS A 205 -25.62 -11.74 -0.47
N GLU A 206 -24.50 -11.92 -1.17
CA GLU A 206 -23.23 -12.40 -0.59
C GLU A 206 -22.72 -11.46 0.51
N LEU A 207 -22.75 -10.14 0.31
CA LEU A 207 -22.35 -9.19 1.35
C LEU A 207 -23.34 -9.19 2.53
N LYS A 208 -24.65 -9.33 2.28
CA LYS A 208 -25.66 -9.41 3.35
C LYS A 208 -25.47 -10.65 4.22
N GLU A 209 -25.23 -11.81 3.61
CA GLU A 209 -24.92 -13.05 4.31
C GLU A 209 -23.62 -12.92 5.12
N LEU A 210 -22.60 -12.29 4.54
CA LEU A 210 -21.34 -12.01 5.22
C LEU A 210 -21.54 -11.05 6.41
N GLU A 211 -22.34 -9.98 6.24
CA GLU A 211 -22.71 -9.06 7.32
C GLU A 211 -23.44 -9.79 8.45
N GLU A 212 -24.39 -10.66 8.12
CA GLU A 212 -25.16 -11.43 9.09
C GLU A 212 -24.27 -12.42 9.85
N GLN A 213 -23.41 -13.17 9.15
CA GLN A 213 -22.43 -14.07 9.77
C GLN A 213 -21.48 -13.32 10.72
N LEU A 214 -20.98 -12.15 10.31
CA LEU A 214 -20.10 -11.32 11.15
C LEU A 214 -20.82 -10.79 12.39
N ASN A 215 -22.06 -10.32 12.23
CA ASN A 215 -22.85 -9.81 13.34
C ASN A 215 -23.27 -10.92 14.31
N GLU A 216 -23.63 -12.10 13.79
CA GLU A 216 -23.98 -13.26 14.60
C GLU A 216 -22.76 -13.77 15.39
N MET A 217 -21.59 -13.87 14.73
CA MET A 217 -20.32 -14.21 15.38
C MET A 217 -20.02 -13.24 16.53
N MET A 218 -20.04 -11.93 16.27
CA MET A 218 -19.75 -10.93 17.30
C MET A 218 -20.78 -10.97 18.44
N ARG A 219 -22.07 -11.16 18.11
CA ARG A 219 -23.12 -11.31 19.12
C ARG A 219 -22.90 -12.53 19.99
N LYS A 220 -22.49 -13.67 19.42
CA LYS A 220 -22.15 -14.89 20.18
C LYS A 220 -21.07 -14.59 21.22
N PHE A 221 -19.99 -13.93 20.84
CA PHE A 221 -18.92 -13.54 21.76
C PHE A 221 -19.34 -12.49 22.80
N ASP A 222 -20.17 -11.52 22.42
CA ASP A 222 -20.63 -10.47 23.33
C ASP A 222 -21.57 -11.01 24.40
N THR A 223 -22.36 -12.05 24.07
CA THR A 223 -23.32 -12.70 24.98
C THR A 223 -22.76 -13.85 25.80
N ASP A 224 -21.55 -14.35 25.49
CA ASP A 224 -20.93 -15.45 26.23
C ASP A 224 -20.50 -14.96 27.63
N PRO A 225 -21.05 -15.51 28.73
CA PRO A 225 -20.66 -15.14 30.09
C PRO A 225 -19.19 -15.46 30.41
N ASN A 226 -18.55 -16.34 29.64
CA ASN A 226 -17.14 -16.74 29.79
C ASN A 226 -16.21 -16.08 28.76
N ARG A 227 -16.63 -15.00 28.11
CA ARG A 227 -15.86 -14.30 27.06
C ARG A 227 -14.44 -13.88 27.44
N ASP A 228 -14.20 -13.64 28.74
CA ASP A 228 -12.91 -13.20 29.26
C ASP A 228 -11.97 -14.37 29.61
N THR A 229 -12.42 -15.62 29.43
CA THR A 229 -11.57 -16.80 29.65
C THR A 229 -10.52 -16.96 28.53
N PRO A 230 -9.30 -17.43 28.85
CA PRO A 230 -8.22 -17.55 27.87
C PRO A 230 -8.52 -18.54 26.74
N GLU A 231 -9.39 -19.53 26.96
CA GLU A 231 -9.85 -20.47 25.93
C GLU A 231 -10.81 -19.76 24.95
N LYS A 232 -11.81 -19.04 25.47
CA LYS A 232 -12.76 -18.29 24.63
C LYS A 232 -12.13 -17.13 23.88
N LEU A 233 -11.09 -16.50 24.42
CA LEU A 233 -10.32 -15.50 23.70
C LEU A 233 -9.51 -16.10 22.53
N LYS A 234 -8.98 -17.31 22.69
CA LYS A 234 -8.33 -18.04 21.58
C LYS A 234 -9.33 -18.43 20.51
N ASP A 235 -10.50 -18.93 20.91
CA ASP A 235 -11.61 -19.25 20.00
C ASP A 235 -12.06 -17.99 19.24
N LYS A 236 -12.18 -16.84 19.93
CA LYS A 236 -12.47 -15.53 19.31
C LYS A 236 -11.44 -15.15 18.27
N VAL A 237 -10.13 -15.28 18.56
CA VAL A 237 -9.07 -14.97 17.59
C VAL A 237 -9.11 -15.94 16.39
N ALA A 238 -9.43 -17.21 16.61
CA ALA A 238 -9.57 -18.20 15.54
C ALA A 238 -10.77 -17.88 14.63
N GLU A 239 -11.93 -17.60 15.20
CA GLU A 239 -13.13 -17.23 14.46
C GLU A 239 -12.95 -15.91 13.71
N LEU A 240 -12.36 -14.88 14.34
CA LEU A 240 -12.01 -13.62 13.69
C LEU A 240 -11.05 -13.82 12.51
N THR A 241 -10.09 -14.74 12.63
CA THR A 241 -9.16 -15.08 11.54
C THR A 241 -9.88 -15.78 10.38
N SER A 242 -10.82 -16.68 10.68
CA SER A 242 -11.65 -17.34 9.66
C SER A 242 -12.59 -16.37 8.95
N ALA A 243 -13.17 -15.42 9.70
CA ALA A 243 -13.97 -14.33 9.16
C ALA A 243 -13.11 -13.41 8.28
N GLU A 244 -11.94 -13.01 8.75
CA GLU A 244 -10.97 -12.20 7.99
C GLU A 244 -10.64 -12.88 6.65
N GLU A 245 -10.41 -14.19 6.64
CA GLU A 245 -10.15 -14.93 5.41
C GLU A 245 -11.36 -14.93 4.46
N LYS A 246 -12.58 -15.10 4.96
CA LYS A 246 -13.81 -15.04 4.14
C LYS A 246 -14.03 -13.65 3.53
N VAL A 247 -13.91 -12.59 4.34
CA VAL A 247 -14.05 -11.21 3.85
C VAL A 247 -12.94 -10.88 2.87
N ARG A 248 -11.72 -11.39 3.11
CA ARG A 248 -10.57 -11.20 2.21
C ARG A 248 -10.82 -11.89 0.87
N LYS A 249 -11.28 -13.14 0.86
CA LYS A 249 -11.63 -13.87 -0.39
C LYS A 249 -12.71 -13.13 -1.17
N PHE A 250 -13.79 -12.73 -0.51
CA PHE A 250 -14.84 -11.94 -1.14
C PHE A 250 -14.29 -10.63 -1.75
N ASN A 251 -13.44 -9.91 -1.01
CA ASN A 251 -12.83 -8.67 -1.48
C ASN A 251 -11.90 -8.92 -2.68
N GLU A 252 -11.04 -9.93 -2.62
CA GLU A 252 -10.14 -10.33 -3.71
C GLU A 252 -10.92 -10.70 -4.97
N GLU A 253 -11.95 -11.54 -4.87
CA GLU A 253 -12.80 -11.97 -6.00
C GLU A 253 -13.50 -10.77 -6.66
N LYS A 254 -14.14 -9.89 -5.87
CA LYS A 254 -14.82 -8.69 -6.41
C LYS A 254 -13.83 -7.70 -7.00
N LYS A 255 -12.70 -7.48 -6.34
CA LYS A 255 -11.64 -6.58 -6.82
C LYS A 255 -11.07 -7.05 -8.14
N GLU A 256 -10.73 -8.33 -8.24
CA GLU A 256 -10.19 -8.92 -9.47
C GLU A 256 -11.19 -8.83 -10.63
N ARG A 257 -12.47 -9.09 -10.38
CA ARG A 257 -13.54 -8.93 -11.37
C ARG A 257 -13.67 -7.48 -11.85
N LEU A 258 -13.67 -6.52 -10.93
CA LEU A 258 -13.79 -5.09 -11.24
C LEU A 258 -12.54 -4.54 -11.96
N GLU A 259 -11.34 -4.95 -11.56
CA GLU A 259 -10.10 -4.58 -12.26
C GLU A 259 -10.07 -5.10 -13.69
N LYS A 260 -10.52 -6.34 -13.93
CA LYS A 260 -10.63 -6.90 -15.28
C LYS A 260 -11.65 -6.16 -16.13
N MET A 261 -12.81 -5.83 -15.56
CA MET A 261 -13.81 -5.02 -16.22
C MET A 261 -13.25 -3.62 -16.56
N ALA A 262 -12.55 -2.98 -15.63
CA ALA A 262 -11.89 -1.70 -15.86
C ALA A 262 -10.84 -1.78 -16.99
N GLN A 263 -10.01 -2.83 -17.03
CA GLN A 263 -9.04 -3.06 -18.12
C GLN A 263 -9.72 -3.26 -19.48
N GLN A 264 -10.88 -3.92 -19.53
CA GLN A 264 -11.63 -4.06 -20.78
C GLN A 264 -12.23 -2.73 -21.22
N LEU A 265 -12.73 -1.93 -20.29
CA LEU A 265 -13.31 -0.62 -20.56
C LEU A 265 -12.26 0.45 -20.92
N GLU A 266 -11.07 0.41 -20.33
CA GLU A 266 -9.97 1.34 -20.63
C GLU A 266 -9.58 1.28 -22.12
N GLN A 267 -9.77 0.14 -22.77
CA GLN A 267 -9.51 0.01 -24.21
C GLN A 267 -10.52 0.77 -25.09
N LEU A 268 -11.64 1.25 -24.53
CA LEU A 268 -12.49 2.27 -25.15
C LEU A 268 -11.77 3.61 -25.28
N ASP A 269 -10.71 3.87 -24.54
CA ASP A 269 -9.91 5.08 -24.72
C ASP A 269 -9.18 5.10 -26.07
N ARG A 270 -9.03 3.95 -26.74
CA ARG A 270 -8.55 3.90 -28.14
C ARG A 270 -9.50 4.63 -29.11
N LEU A 271 -10.77 4.78 -28.74
CA LEU A 271 -11.76 5.53 -29.51
C LEU A 271 -11.67 7.05 -29.27
N LYS A 272 -10.76 7.52 -28.40
CA LYS A 272 -10.58 8.95 -28.09
C LYS A 272 -10.11 9.78 -29.29
N ASP A 273 -9.26 9.20 -30.13
CA ASP A 273 -8.73 9.89 -31.32
C ASP A 273 -9.71 9.85 -32.51
N ASP A 274 -10.78 9.07 -32.37
CA ASP A 274 -11.75 8.85 -33.41
C ASP A 274 -12.63 10.09 -33.61
N LYS A 275 -12.82 10.51 -34.85
CA LYS A 275 -13.49 11.79 -35.18
C LYS A 275 -14.93 11.83 -34.68
N ASP A 276 -15.59 10.69 -34.64
CA ASP A 276 -16.99 10.56 -34.21
C ASP A 276 -17.17 10.85 -32.72
N PHE A 277 -16.13 10.76 -31.88
CA PHE A 277 -16.23 11.02 -30.43
C PHE A 277 -15.73 12.42 -30.03
N LYS A 278 -15.24 13.25 -30.96
CA LYS A 278 -14.75 14.60 -30.62
C LYS A 278 -15.88 15.55 -30.22
N ASP A 279 -16.99 15.53 -30.95
CA ASP A 279 -18.12 16.46 -30.78
C ASP A 279 -19.49 15.76 -30.72
N GLY A 280 -19.53 14.43 -30.56
CA GLY A 280 -20.79 13.67 -30.61
C GLY A 280 -21.45 13.41 -29.25
N PRO A 281 -22.76 13.07 -29.22
CA PRO A 281 -23.59 13.01 -28.02
C PRO A 281 -23.16 11.95 -26.98
N ALA A 282 -22.50 10.85 -27.37
CA ALA A 282 -22.02 9.82 -26.45
C ALA A 282 -20.55 9.99 -26.00
N LYS A 283 -19.94 11.16 -26.22
CA LYS A 283 -18.56 11.43 -25.78
C LYS A 283 -18.39 11.29 -24.26
N GLY A 284 -19.30 11.88 -23.48
CA GLY A 284 -19.26 11.80 -22.02
C GLY A 284 -19.37 10.37 -21.52
N LEU A 285 -20.28 9.59 -22.11
CA LEU A 285 -20.43 8.16 -21.85
C LEU A 285 -19.14 7.37 -22.16
N LYS A 286 -18.52 7.59 -23.32
CA LYS A 286 -17.26 6.94 -23.70
C LYS A 286 -16.16 7.25 -22.70
N ASP A 287 -16.00 8.52 -22.33
CA ASP A 287 -14.96 8.96 -21.39
C ASP A 287 -15.20 8.44 -19.97
N ALA A 288 -16.45 8.38 -19.51
CA ALA A 288 -16.81 7.85 -18.20
C ALA A 288 -16.58 6.34 -18.14
N LEU A 289 -17.01 5.58 -19.16
CA LEU A 289 -16.76 4.14 -19.26
C LEU A 289 -15.26 3.85 -19.33
N ALA A 290 -14.50 4.56 -20.18
CA ALA A 290 -13.06 4.38 -20.31
C ALA A 290 -12.29 4.66 -19.01
N LYS A 291 -12.79 5.57 -18.17
CA LYS A 291 -12.19 5.89 -16.86
C LYS A 291 -12.68 4.99 -15.72
N GLY A 292 -13.63 4.09 -15.97
CA GLY A 292 -14.28 3.27 -14.94
C GLY A 292 -15.16 4.09 -13.97
N ASP A 293 -15.61 5.28 -14.37
CA ASP A 293 -16.40 6.19 -13.54
C ASP A 293 -17.90 5.89 -13.75
N THR A 294 -18.39 4.82 -13.11
CA THR A 294 -19.74 4.27 -13.32
C THR A 294 -20.85 5.29 -13.01
N LYS A 295 -20.67 6.09 -11.94
CA LYS A 295 -21.60 7.18 -11.57
C LYS A 295 -21.81 8.15 -12.73
N LYS A 296 -20.72 8.64 -13.33
CA LYS A 296 -20.78 9.55 -14.48
C LYS A 296 -21.35 8.87 -15.72
N ALA A 297 -21.03 7.59 -15.93
CA ALA A 297 -21.58 6.85 -17.06
C ALA A 297 -23.11 6.73 -16.96
N ILE A 298 -23.65 6.51 -15.75
CA ILE A 298 -25.09 6.50 -15.48
C ILE A 298 -25.70 7.90 -15.74
N GLU A 299 -25.08 8.97 -15.25
CA GLU A 299 -25.54 10.34 -15.48
C GLU A 299 -25.60 10.70 -16.98
N GLU A 300 -24.56 10.35 -17.74
CA GLU A 300 -24.51 10.57 -19.20
C GLU A 300 -25.55 9.76 -19.95
N LEU A 301 -25.78 8.50 -19.54
CA LEU A 301 -26.87 7.68 -20.08
C LEU A 301 -28.25 8.24 -19.75
N ASP A 302 -28.46 8.79 -18.55
CA ASP A 302 -29.72 9.42 -18.17
C ASP A 302 -29.97 10.71 -18.97
N GLN A 303 -28.93 11.51 -19.21
CA GLN A 303 -29.02 12.67 -20.10
C GLN A 303 -29.36 12.27 -21.53
N LEU A 304 -28.72 11.23 -22.06
CA LEU A 304 -29.04 10.68 -23.39
C LEU A 304 -30.47 10.16 -23.46
N LYS A 305 -30.92 9.44 -22.44
CA LYS A 305 -32.29 8.95 -22.31
C LYS A 305 -33.30 10.09 -22.27
N LYS A 306 -33.04 11.15 -21.50
CA LYS A 306 -33.89 12.35 -21.44
C LYS A 306 -33.98 13.02 -22.81
N LYS A 307 -32.85 13.23 -23.49
CA LYS A 307 -32.81 13.78 -24.85
C LYS A 307 -33.60 12.94 -25.86
N MET A 308 -33.60 11.61 -25.73
CA MET A 308 -34.41 10.72 -26.56
C MET A 308 -35.90 10.81 -26.27
N LYS A 309 -36.29 10.84 -24.99
CA LYS A 309 -37.69 10.98 -24.57
C LYS A 309 -38.28 12.33 -24.97
N ASP A 310 -37.50 13.39 -24.83
CA ASP A 310 -37.91 14.75 -25.16
C ASP A 310 -37.91 15.03 -26.67
N LYS A 311 -37.55 14.04 -27.51
CA LYS A 311 -37.41 14.13 -28.97
C LYS A 311 -36.46 15.25 -29.44
N ASN A 312 -35.54 15.67 -28.58
CA ASN A 312 -34.61 16.78 -28.81
C ASN A 312 -33.31 16.36 -29.51
N LEU A 313 -33.28 15.20 -30.18
CA LEU A 313 -32.16 14.77 -31.01
C LEU A 313 -32.45 15.08 -32.47
N SER A 314 -31.61 15.92 -33.07
CA SER A 314 -31.61 16.15 -34.52
C SER A 314 -31.26 14.86 -35.28
N GLN A 315 -31.61 14.79 -36.56
CA GLN A 315 -31.33 13.60 -37.38
C GLN A 315 -29.82 13.31 -37.47
N GLU A 316 -28.99 14.35 -37.54
CA GLU A 316 -27.52 14.22 -37.54
C GLU A 316 -27.00 13.67 -36.22
N GLU A 317 -27.52 14.12 -35.07
CA GLU A 317 -27.13 13.60 -33.76
C GLU A 317 -27.55 12.14 -33.56
N LYS A 318 -28.69 11.72 -34.11
CA LYS A 318 -29.11 10.30 -34.08
C LYS A 318 -28.16 9.43 -34.89
N GLU A 319 -27.76 9.87 -36.09
CA GLU A 319 -26.80 9.14 -36.91
C GLU A 319 -25.41 9.08 -36.26
N GLN A 320 -24.95 10.19 -35.67
CA GLN A 320 -23.70 10.22 -34.91
C GLN A 320 -23.76 9.29 -33.71
N LEU A 321 -24.85 9.31 -32.95
CA LEU A 321 -25.05 8.42 -31.82
C LEU A 321 -25.08 6.94 -32.25
N SER A 322 -25.79 6.60 -33.34
CA SER A 322 -25.81 5.24 -33.91
C SER A 322 -24.40 4.76 -34.28
N ARG A 323 -23.60 5.62 -34.92
CA ARG A 323 -22.18 5.32 -35.24
C ARG A 323 -21.32 5.15 -33.98
N GLN A 324 -21.50 6.02 -32.98
CA GLN A 324 -20.79 5.93 -31.70
C GLN A 324 -21.13 4.65 -30.95
N MET A 325 -22.41 4.27 -30.91
CA MET A 325 -22.88 3.03 -30.28
C MET A 325 -22.33 1.79 -30.99
N ASP A 326 -22.24 1.81 -32.32
CA ASP A 326 -21.63 0.73 -33.09
C ASP A 326 -20.14 0.58 -32.80
N LYS A 327 -19.39 1.68 -32.75
CA LYS A 327 -17.95 1.66 -32.44
C LYS A 327 -17.69 1.19 -31.02
N MET A 328 -18.47 1.67 -30.04
CA MET A 328 -18.37 1.18 -28.66
C MET A 328 -18.71 -0.30 -28.58
N LYS A 329 -19.76 -0.76 -29.27
CA LYS A 329 -20.10 -2.17 -29.36
C LYS A 329 -18.98 -2.99 -29.98
N GLN A 330 -18.44 -2.59 -31.12
CA GLN A 330 -17.35 -3.31 -31.79
C GLN A 330 -16.14 -3.43 -30.86
N GLN A 331 -15.76 -2.34 -30.21
CA GLN A 331 -14.66 -2.34 -29.26
C GLN A 331 -14.96 -3.23 -28.04
N LEU A 332 -16.15 -3.13 -27.42
CA LEU A 332 -16.56 -3.99 -26.30
C LEU A 332 -16.63 -5.46 -26.70
N ALA A 333 -17.14 -5.77 -27.90
CA ALA A 333 -17.25 -7.12 -28.43
C ALA A 333 -15.88 -7.73 -28.73
N ASP A 334 -14.97 -6.95 -29.30
CA ASP A 334 -13.59 -7.36 -29.55
C ASP A 334 -12.82 -7.57 -28.24
N GLN A 335 -13.06 -6.75 -27.21
CA GLN A 335 -12.43 -6.93 -25.90
C GLN A 335 -13.03 -8.05 -25.05
N SER A 336 -14.34 -8.29 -25.16
CA SER A 336 -14.97 -9.46 -24.53
C SER A 336 -14.41 -10.77 -25.07
N LYS A 337 -13.90 -10.72 -26.31
CA LYS A 337 -13.24 -11.81 -26.99
C LYS A 337 -11.74 -11.63 -26.81
N ASN A 338 -11.19 -12.09 -25.68
CA ASN A 338 -9.75 -12.33 -25.48
C ASN A 338 -9.17 -13.39 -26.46
N LYS A 339 -9.80 -13.59 -27.62
CA LYS A 339 -9.53 -14.56 -28.69
C LYS A 339 -8.08 -14.54 -29.13
N GLU A 340 -7.41 -13.39 -29.11
CA GLU A 340 -6.01 -13.32 -29.54
C GLU A 340 -5.06 -14.00 -28.54
N ARG A 341 -5.22 -13.72 -27.24
CA ARG A 341 -4.46 -14.40 -26.18
C ARG A 341 -4.87 -15.86 -26.04
N GLU A 342 -6.17 -16.16 -26.13
CA GLU A 342 -6.68 -17.54 -26.11
C GLU A 342 -6.10 -18.35 -27.27
N LYS A 343 -6.14 -17.83 -28.51
CA LYS A 343 -5.56 -18.51 -29.68
C LYS A 343 -4.04 -18.66 -29.58
N GLN A 344 -3.35 -17.71 -28.98
CA GLN A 344 -1.91 -17.82 -28.74
C GLN A 344 -1.60 -18.93 -27.74
N LEU A 345 -2.35 -19.02 -26.64
CA LEU A 345 -2.23 -20.10 -25.67
C LEU A 345 -2.62 -21.46 -26.27
N GLU A 346 -3.70 -21.55 -27.04
CA GLU A 346 -4.10 -22.77 -27.75
C GLU A 346 -3.00 -23.24 -28.71
N LYS A 347 -2.38 -22.33 -29.48
CA LYS A 347 -1.24 -22.67 -30.35
C LYS A 347 -0.02 -23.15 -29.56
N LEU A 348 0.26 -22.56 -28.39
CA LEU A 348 1.36 -22.99 -27.52
C LEU A 348 1.10 -24.36 -26.91
N ILE A 349 -0.14 -24.64 -26.50
CA ILE A 349 -0.60 -25.95 -26.03
C ILE A 349 -0.44 -26.99 -27.14
N ASP A 350 -0.90 -26.69 -28.36
CA ASP A 350 -0.76 -27.60 -29.50
C ASP A 350 0.70 -27.88 -29.85
N LYS A 351 1.56 -26.87 -29.76
CA LYS A 351 3.01 -27.02 -29.99
C LYS A 351 3.66 -27.84 -28.88
N ALA A 352 3.32 -27.59 -27.61
CA ALA A 352 3.82 -28.37 -26.47
C ALA A 352 3.39 -29.85 -26.56
N LYS A 353 2.13 -30.11 -26.92
CA LYS A 353 1.61 -31.47 -27.17
C LYS A 353 2.33 -32.16 -28.33
N LYS A 354 2.59 -31.46 -29.43
CA LYS A 354 3.35 -31.99 -30.58
C LYS A 354 4.82 -32.26 -30.25
N GLU A 355 5.41 -31.48 -29.35
CA GLU A 355 6.80 -31.65 -28.88
C GLU A 355 6.93 -32.65 -27.71
N GLY A 356 5.83 -33.28 -27.26
CA GLY A 356 5.83 -34.24 -26.16
C GLY A 356 6.12 -33.63 -24.78
N LYS A 357 5.92 -32.32 -24.62
CA LYS A 357 6.11 -31.57 -23.36
C LYS A 357 4.81 -31.52 -22.57
N ASP A 358 4.94 -31.44 -21.25
CA ASP A 358 3.79 -31.27 -20.35
C ASP A 358 3.06 -29.94 -20.65
N ALA A 359 1.80 -30.05 -21.07
CA ALA A 359 0.92 -28.94 -21.41
C ALA A 359 -0.10 -28.65 -20.31
N GLU A 360 -0.13 -29.40 -19.20
CA GLU A 360 -1.15 -29.25 -18.15
C GLU A 360 -1.11 -27.89 -17.47
N ALA A 361 0.07 -27.29 -17.33
CA ALA A 361 0.20 -25.93 -16.79
C ALA A 361 -0.43 -24.88 -17.73
N LEU A 362 -0.20 -25.01 -19.03
CA LEU A 362 -0.77 -24.11 -20.05
C LEU A 362 -2.28 -24.31 -20.20
N GLU A 363 -2.77 -25.55 -20.07
CA GLU A 363 -4.21 -25.83 -20.07
C GLU A 363 -4.89 -25.29 -18.82
N ARG A 364 -4.26 -25.39 -17.64
CA ARG A 364 -4.75 -24.76 -16.42
C ARG A 364 -4.80 -23.25 -16.54
N GLU A 365 -3.75 -22.63 -17.08
CA GLU A 365 -3.71 -21.18 -17.31
C GLU A 365 -4.78 -20.74 -18.33
N LEU A 366 -4.98 -21.52 -19.39
CA LEU A 366 -6.03 -21.25 -20.37
C LEU A 366 -7.44 -21.44 -19.78
N ASN A 367 -7.66 -22.48 -18.98
CA ASN A 367 -8.95 -22.70 -18.31
C ASN A 367 -9.23 -21.62 -17.27
N GLN A 368 -8.21 -21.22 -16.51
CA GLN A 368 -8.28 -20.13 -15.56
C GLN A 368 -8.56 -18.80 -16.28
N MET A 369 -7.83 -18.50 -17.36
CA MET A 369 -8.08 -17.33 -18.21
C MET A 369 -9.49 -17.34 -18.80
N LYS A 370 -9.98 -18.49 -19.28
CA LYS A 370 -11.34 -18.65 -19.82
C LYS A 370 -12.42 -18.50 -18.75
N GLN A 371 -12.16 -18.94 -17.53
CA GLN A 371 -13.11 -18.84 -16.42
C GLN A 371 -13.16 -17.40 -15.89
N GLU A 372 -12.00 -16.77 -15.75
CA GLU A 372 -11.85 -15.39 -15.33
C GLU A 372 -12.29 -14.37 -16.40
N SER A 373 -12.16 -14.71 -17.69
CA SER A 373 -12.63 -13.87 -18.78
C SER A 373 -14.13 -13.92 -18.94
N LYS A 374 -14.81 -15.03 -18.56
CA LYS A 374 -16.27 -15.19 -18.72
C LYS A 374 -17.06 -14.10 -18.03
N ASP A 375 -16.81 -13.84 -16.75
CA ASP A 375 -17.65 -12.91 -15.97
C ASP A 375 -17.50 -11.45 -16.45
N ALA A 376 -16.28 -11.04 -16.77
CA ALA A 376 -15.99 -9.71 -17.29
C ALA A 376 -16.45 -9.57 -18.77
N ALA A 377 -16.25 -10.62 -19.57
CA ALA A 377 -16.75 -10.68 -20.94
C ALA A 377 -18.28 -10.68 -21.00
N GLU A 378 -18.97 -11.33 -20.07
CA GLU A 378 -20.44 -11.33 -20.00
C GLU A 378 -20.95 -9.93 -19.67
N ALA A 379 -20.33 -9.21 -18.73
CA ALA A 379 -20.67 -7.81 -18.45
C ALA A 379 -20.43 -6.91 -19.69
N ALA A 380 -19.30 -7.07 -20.36
CA ALA A 380 -18.98 -6.33 -21.59
C ALA A 380 -19.91 -6.69 -22.76
N GLN A 381 -20.29 -7.96 -22.91
CA GLN A 381 -21.22 -8.45 -23.93
C GLN A 381 -22.63 -7.95 -23.68
N ASN A 382 -23.10 -7.99 -22.44
CA ASN A 382 -24.39 -7.43 -22.05
C ASN A 382 -24.44 -5.94 -22.40
N LEU A 383 -23.40 -5.17 -22.08
CA LEU A 383 -23.33 -3.76 -22.44
C LEU A 383 -23.31 -3.58 -23.97
N ALA A 384 -22.50 -4.35 -24.71
CA ALA A 384 -22.45 -4.32 -26.17
C ALA A 384 -23.79 -4.67 -26.82
N GLU A 385 -24.53 -5.64 -26.28
CA GLU A 385 -25.86 -6.01 -26.76
C GLU A 385 -26.87 -4.88 -26.54
N ARG A 386 -26.81 -4.20 -25.39
CA ARG A 386 -27.65 -3.00 -25.14
C ARG A 386 -27.29 -1.86 -26.09
N MET A 387 -26.00 -1.62 -26.35
CA MET A 387 -25.58 -0.62 -27.34
C MET A 387 -26.07 -0.98 -28.75
N GLN A 388 -26.04 -2.26 -29.12
CA GLN A 388 -26.58 -2.73 -30.40
C GLN A 388 -28.08 -2.51 -30.51
N LYS A 389 -28.86 -2.89 -29.48
CA LYS A 389 -30.31 -2.67 -29.50
C LYS A 389 -30.68 -1.20 -29.50
N THR A 390 -29.89 -0.37 -28.80
CA THR A 390 -30.03 1.09 -28.85
C THR A 390 -29.78 1.61 -30.27
N LYS A 391 -28.72 1.14 -30.93
CA LYS A 391 -28.46 1.45 -32.35
C LYS A 391 -29.62 1.04 -33.25
N ASP A 392 -30.09 -0.21 -33.15
CA ASP A 392 -31.16 -0.72 -34.00
C ASP A 392 -32.47 0.04 -33.80
N ALA A 393 -32.77 0.48 -32.57
CA ALA A 393 -33.92 1.32 -32.26
C ALA A 393 -33.75 2.75 -32.82
N LEU A 394 -32.54 3.33 -32.73
CA LEU A 394 -32.22 4.63 -33.32
C LEU A 394 -32.36 4.62 -34.85
N ASP A 395 -31.86 3.58 -35.52
CA ASP A 395 -31.93 3.42 -36.98
C ASP A 395 -33.39 3.24 -37.47
N LYS A 396 -34.25 2.61 -36.65
CA LYS A 396 -35.70 2.49 -36.90
C LYS A 396 -36.48 3.76 -36.55
N GLY A 397 -35.85 4.75 -35.92
CA GLY A 397 -36.49 5.97 -35.43
C GLY A 397 -37.32 5.79 -34.16
N ASP A 398 -37.26 4.64 -33.49
CA ASP A 398 -37.96 4.36 -32.23
C ASP A 398 -37.13 4.83 -31.02
N LEU A 399 -37.32 6.11 -30.68
CA LEU A 399 -36.62 6.75 -29.56
C LEU A 399 -37.08 6.21 -28.19
N GLU A 400 -38.28 5.64 -28.09
CA GLU A 400 -38.78 5.07 -26.85
C GLU A 400 -38.13 3.72 -26.56
N GLU A 401 -37.99 2.87 -27.57
CA GLU A 401 -37.27 1.59 -27.45
C GLU A 401 -35.78 1.83 -27.15
N ALA A 402 -35.15 2.80 -27.82
CA ALA A 402 -33.76 3.20 -27.54
C ALA A 402 -33.59 3.67 -26.08
N ALA A 403 -34.49 4.51 -25.58
CA ALA A 403 -34.48 4.98 -24.20
C ALA A 403 -34.68 3.85 -23.16
N LYS A 404 -35.48 2.81 -23.49
CA LYS A 404 -35.67 1.63 -22.64
C LYS A 404 -34.42 0.75 -22.58
N GLU A 405 -33.72 0.56 -23.70
CA GLU A 405 -32.48 -0.22 -23.72
C GLU A 405 -31.33 0.50 -23.00
N LEU A 406 -31.25 1.82 -23.10
CA LEU A 406 -30.34 2.63 -22.28
C LEU A 406 -30.67 2.54 -20.79
N GLU A 407 -31.95 2.47 -20.41
CA GLU A 407 -32.33 2.24 -19.01
C GLU A 407 -31.85 0.88 -18.49
N LYS A 408 -31.90 -0.17 -19.32
CA LYS A 408 -31.35 -1.48 -18.95
C LYS A 408 -29.82 -1.44 -18.84
N ALA A 409 -29.15 -0.67 -19.70
CA ALA A 409 -27.71 -0.42 -19.57
C ALA A 409 -27.37 0.32 -18.27
N MET A 410 -28.15 1.35 -17.90
CA MET A 410 -28.00 2.05 -16.62
C MET A 410 -28.17 1.11 -15.43
N LYS A 411 -29.22 0.28 -15.40
CA LYS A 411 -29.42 -0.72 -14.32
C LYS A 411 -28.24 -1.69 -14.18
N SER A 412 -27.61 -2.05 -15.30
CA SER A 412 -26.41 -2.91 -15.27
C SER A 412 -25.21 -2.17 -14.67
N LEU A 413 -25.05 -0.87 -14.98
CA LEU A 413 -24.01 -0.03 -14.39
C LEU A 413 -24.28 0.28 -12.90
N GLU A 414 -25.53 0.49 -12.51
CA GLU A 414 -25.95 0.64 -11.10
C GLU A 414 -25.59 -0.62 -10.30
N GLN A 415 -25.81 -1.81 -10.87
CA GLN A 415 -25.39 -3.07 -10.25
C GLN A 415 -23.86 -3.11 -10.05
N THR A 416 -23.07 -2.67 -11.04
CA THR A 416 -21.60 -2.59 -10.89
C THR A 416 -21.15 -1.54 -9.88
N GLU A 417 -21.90 -0.44 -9.76
CA GLU A 417 -21.67 0.55 -8.72
C GLU A 417 -21.97 -0.01 -7.33
N GLY A 418 -23.05 -0.78 -7.19
CA GLY A 418 -23.35 -1.53 -5.97
C GLY A 418 -22.22 -2.49 -5.60
N GLU A 419 -21.63 -3.19 -6.58
CA GLU A 419 -20.46 -4.05 -6.35
C GLU A 419 -19.20 -3.27 -5.91
N LEU A 420 -18.96 -2.07 -6.47
CA LEU A 420 -17.88 -1.17 -6.03
C LEU A 420 -18.09 -0.70 -4.58
N GLN A 421 -19.33 -0.36 -4.22
CA GLN A 421 -19.69 0.01 -2.87
C GLN A 421 -19.57 -1.20 -1.93
N ASP A 422 -19.97 -2.40 -2.34
CA ASP A 422 -19.81 -3.64 -1.58
C ASP A 422 -18.34 -3.96 -1.27
N LEU A 423 -17.44 -3.67 -2.22
CA LEU A 423 -15.99 -3.78 -2.01
C LEU A 423 -15.50 -2.79 -0.94
N ALA A 424 -15.99 -1.55 -0.95
CA ALA A 424 -15.66 -0.57 0.10
C ALA A 424 -16.16 -1.02 1.49
N ASP A 425 -17.35 -1.62 1.56
CA ASP A 425 -17.88 -2.23 2.78
C ASP A 425 -17.03 -3.41 3.27
N ALA A 426 -16.63 -4.30 2.36
CA ALA A 426 -15.75 -5.43 2.69
C ALA A 426 -14.38 -4.96 3.20
N GLN A 427 -13.83 -3.87 2.66
CA GLN A 427 -12.60 -3.26 3.18
C GLN A 427 -12.78 -2.72 4.61
N ASP A 428 -13.91 -2.06 4.89
CA ASP A 428 -14.24 -1.59 6.24
C ASP A 428 -14.38 -2.76 7.22
N PHE A 429 -15.03 -3.86 6.82
CA PHE A 429 -15.13 -5.07 7.65
C PHE A 429 -13.77 -5.71 7.92
N LEU A 430 -12.89 -5.80 6.92
CA LEU A 430 -11.53 -6.30 7.12
C LEU A 430 -10.76 -5.46 8.13
N GLN A 431 -10.85 -4.13 8.03
CA GLN A 431 -10.17 -3.24 8.96
C GLN A 431 -10.67 -3.44 10.39
N ARG A 432 -11.99 -3.54 10.58
CA ARG A 432 -12.59 -3.79 11.89
C ARG A 432 -12.22 -5.15 12.45
N LEU A 433 -12.22 -6.19 11.63
CA LEU A 433 -11.82 -7.54 12.03
C LEU A 433 -10.36 -7.56 12.51
N LYS A 434 -9.47 -6.82 11.83
CA LYS A 434 -8.09 -6.63 12.25
C LYS A 434 -7.98 -5.90 13.59
N ASP A 435 -8.80 -4.87 13.80
CA ASP A 435 -8.82 -4.12 15.06
C ASP A 435 -9.37 -4.96 16.23
N GLU A 436 -10.46 -5.70 16.03
CA GLU A 436 -11.01 -6.65 17.02
C GLU A 436 -10.02 -7.76 17.33
N LYS A 437 -9.35 -8.32 16.31
CA LYS A 437 -8.32 -9.35 16.48
C LYS A 437 -7.14 -8.80 17.26
N LYS A 438 -6.69 -7.58 16.98
CA LYS A 438 -5.65 -6.90 17.76
C LYS A 438 -6.05 -6.70 19.22
N ASN A 439 -7.31 -6.32 19.47
CA ASN A 439 -7.83 -6.14 20.82
C ASN A 439 -7.93 -7.47 21.57
N ALA A 440 -8.43 -8.52 20.92
CA ALA A 440 -8.47 -9.87 21.48
C ALA A 440 -7.06 -10.42 21.75
N CYS A 441 -6.10 -10.20 20.84
CA CYS A 441 -4.70 -10.58 21.05
C CYS A 441 -4.05 -9.82 22.22
N LYS A 442 -4.35 -8.53 22.42
CA LYS A 442 -3.88 -7.77 23.59
C LYS A 442 -4.44 -8.32 24.90
N GLN A 443 -5.69 -8.77 24.89
CA GLN A 443 -6.31 -9.45 26.04
C GLN A 443 -5.66 -10.82 26.30
N CYS A 444 -5.33 -11.58 25.24
CA CYS A 444 -4.60 -12.85 25.34
C CYS A 444 -3.16 -12.71 25.84
N GLN A 445 -2.45 -11.63 25.48
CA GLN A 445 -1.06 -11.39 25.91
C GLN A 445 -0.93 -11.00 27.38
N GLY A 446 -2.04 -10.94 28.11
CA GLY A 446 -2.03 -10.73 29.54
C GLY A 446 -1.57 -9.32 29.88
N ASN A 447 -2.50 -8.37 29.87
CA ASN A 447 -2.37 -7.23 30.76
C ASN A 447 -2.62 -7.73 32.20
N LYS A 448 -1.69 -8.53 32.73
CA LYS A 448 -1.56 -8.67 34.18
C LYS A 448 -1.07 -7.32 34.66
N ASN A 449 -2.03 -6.48 35.07
CA ASN A 449 -1.78 -5.57 36.18
C ASN A 449 -1.05 -6.39 37.25
N GLY A 450 0.11 -5.89 37.65
CA GLY A 450 1.01 -6.61 38.53
C GLY A 450 0.35 -6.83 39.87
N ASP A 451 -0.16 -8.03 40.08
CA ASP A 451 -0.25 -8.63 41.40
C ASP A 451 0.66 -9.85 41.41
N GLU A 452 1.48 -9.85 42.44
CA GLU A 452 2.60 -10.72 42.73
C GLU A 452 2.22 -12.20 42.57
N ILE A 453 2.76 -12.85 41.55
CA ILE A 453 3.06 -14.27 41.64
C ILE A 453 4.57 -14.35 41.76
N GLY A 454 5.04 -14.41 43.00
CA GLY A 454 6.43 -14.61 43.34
C GLY A 454 6.91 -15.95 42.77
N ASN A 455 7.60 -15.89 41.63
CA ASN A 455 8.53 -16.93 41.25
C ASN A 455 9.93 -16.44 41.63
N LYS A 456 10.41 -16.95 42.76
CA LYS A 456 11.82 -16.91 43.16
C LYS A 456 12.60 -17.73 42.15
N ASP A 457 13.24 -17.06 41.20
CA ASP A 457 14.28 -17.63 40.36
C ASP A 457 15.39 -16.58 40.24
N ASP A 458 16.07 -16.36 41.36
CA ASP A 458 17.13 -15.38 41.55
C ASP A 458 18.48 -15.94 41.07
N ALA A 459 18.51 -16.50 39.86
CA ALA A 459 19.76 -16.98 39.27
C ALA A 459 20.60 -15.78 38.79
N ASP A 460 21.41 -15.26 39.70
CA ASP A 460 22.38 -14.20 39.42
C ASP A 460 23.49 -14.73 38.50
N TRP A 461 23.92 -13.91 37.55
CA TRP A 461 24.83 -14.32 36.50
C TRP A 461 26.23 -14.60 37.06
N SER A 462 26.71 -15.85 36.94
CA SER A 462 28.07 -16.26 37.29
C SER A 462 28.91 -16.47 36.01
N PRO A 463 30.16 -15.95 35.93
CA PRO A 463 31.01 -16.10 34.75
C PRO A 463 31.42 -17.54 34.38
N PHE A 464 31.10 -18.54 35.20
CA PHE A 464 31.62 -19.91 35.08
C PHE A 464 30.56 -21.00 34.88
N THR A 465 29.29 -20.65 34.65
CA THR A 465 28.21 -21.62 34.40
C THR A 465 27.45 -21.31 33.11
N ASN A 466 27.37 -22.32 32.24
CA ASN A 466 26.67 -22.43 30.95
C ASN A 466 25.96 -21.15 30.43
N PRO A 467 26.43 -20.55 29.31
CA PRO A 467 25.86 -19.32 28.72
C PRO A 467 24.45 -19.47 28.10
N ALA A 468 23.73 -20.55 28.40
CA ALA A 468 22.45 -20.91 27.77
C ALA A 468 21.27 -21.03 28.75
N THR A 469 21.44 -20.77 30.05
CA THR A 469 20.34 -20.82 31.03
C THR A 469 20.14 -19.47 31.69
N GLY A 470 19.11 -18.77 31.25
CA GLY A 470 18.63 -17.50 31.79
C GLY A 470 17.60 -16.90 30.84
N ARG A 471 16.37 -16.61 31.31
CA ARG A 471 15.40 -15.87 30.49
C ARG A 471 15.94 -14.46 30.27
N ARG A 472 16.26 -14.11 29.02
CA ARG A 472 16.52 -12.72 28.64
C ARG A 472 15.24 -11.93 28.92
N LYS A 473 15.37 -10.75 29.54
CA LYS A 473 14.24 -9.82 29.69
C LYS A 473 13.68 -9.53 28.30
N GLU A 474 12.44 -9.96 28.05
CA GLU A 474 11.75 -9.63 26.82
C GLU A 474 11.58 -8.10 26.76
N ASN A 475 11.89 -7.54 25.59
CA ASN A 475 11.76 -6.10 25.38
C ASN A 475 10.26 -5.76 25.33
N ARG A 476 9.76 -5.09 26.35
CA ARG A 476 8.36 -4.62 26.45
C ARG A 476 7.91 -3.76 25.28
N ASP A 477 8.85 -3.12 24.59
CA ASP A 477 8.59 -2.23 23.46
C ASP A 477 8.81 -2.91 22.09
N ALA A 478 9.12 -4.20 22.06
CA ALA A 478 9.22 -4.93 20.80
C ALA A 478 7.82 -5.08 20.18
N GLN A 479 7.56 -4.41 19.05
CA GLN A 479 6.39 -4.66 18.22
C GLN A 479 6.47 -6.08 17.65
N SER A 480 5.99 -7.07 18.39
CA SER A 480 5.95 -8.48 17.97
C SER A 480 4.75 -8.80 17.06
N SER A 481 4.15 -7.80 16.40
CA SER A 481 3.11 -8.04 15.42
C SER A 481 3.72 -8.54 14.11
N SER A 482 4.18 -9.79 14.09
CA SER A 482 4.49 -10.49 12.85
C SER A 482 3.17 -10.93 12.21
N GLN A 483 2.89 -10.44 11.00
CA GLN A 483 1.82 -10.95 10.16
C GLN A 483 2.43 -11.97 9.20
N ASP A 484 1.97 -13.22 9.28
CA ASP A 484 2.30 -14.22 8.28
C ASP A 484 1.45 -13.96 7.03
N GLU A 485 2.00 -13.15 6.12
CA GLU A 485 1.40 -12.91 4.82
C GLU A 485 1.97 -13.90 3.81
N ARG A 486 1.15 -14.88 3.38
CA ARG A 486 1.46 -15.71 2.21
C ARG A 486 1.21 -14.90 0.95
N ILE A 487 2.17 -14.07 0.58
CA ILE A 487 2.19 -13.44 -0.74
C ILE A 487 2.54 -14.53 -1.75
N ARG A 488 1.66 -14.78 -2.74
CA ARG A 488 2.05 -15.54 -3.93
C ARG A 488 3.10 -14.70 -4.64
N GLY A 489 4.38 -15.05 -4.45
CA GLY A 489 5.46 -14.39 -5.15
C GLY A 489 5.16 -14.44 -6.64
N ILE A 490 5.10 -13.26 -7.28
CA ILE A 490 5.00 -13.15 -8.73
C ILE A 490 6.17 -13.95 -9.28
N PHE A 491 5.87 -15.12 -9.84
CA PHE A 491 6.85 -15.94 -10.53
C PHE A 491 7.24 -15.15 -11.77
N ASP A 492 8.35 -14.41 -11.68
CA ASP A 492 8.98 -13.81 -12.86
C ASP A 492 9.56 -14.98 -13.69
N PRO A 493 9.03 -15.28 -14.88
CA PRO A 493 9.51 -16.38 -15.72
C PRO A 493 10.97 -16.20 -16.16
N LYS A 494 11.62 -15.08 -15.83
CA LYS A 494 13.04 -14.81 -16.06
C LYS A 494 13.95 -14.96 -14.83
N GLY A 495 13.46 -15.51 -13.71
CA GLY A 495 14.32 -16.08 -12.67
C GLY A 495 15.33 -15.14 -12.01
N ARG A 496 15.02 -13.85 -11.85
CA ARG A 496 15.86 -12.94 -11.04
C ARG A 496 15.40 -12.94 -9.59
N LYS A 497 16.04 -13.78 -8.77
CA LYS A 497 15.90 -13.73 -7.30
C LYS A 497 16.48 -12.42 -6.79
N THR A 498 15.65 -11.59 -6.15
CA THR A 498 16.12 -10.44 -5.38
C THR A 498 16.75 -10.93 -4.08
N TYR A 499 17.90 -10.35 -3.74
CA TYR A 499 18.75 -10.76 -2.62
C TYR A 499 18.13 -10.38 -1.27
N GLY A 500 17.71 -11.37 -0.48
CA GLY A 500 17.10 -11.22 0.85
C GLY A 500 18.09 -11.15 2.02
N GLY A 501 19.24 -10.48 1.85
CA GLY A 501 20.21 -10.25 2.93
C GLY A 501 21.12 -11.45 3.25
N ALA A 502 22.33 -11.15 3.76
CA ALA A 502 23.35 -12.15 4.06
C ALA A 502 23.12 -12.78 5.45
N THR A 503 22.66 -14.03 5.51
CA THR A 503 22.83 -14.86 6.70
C THR A 503 24.24 -15.44 6.72
N ARG A 504 24.93 -15.34 7.87
CA ARG A 504 26.31 -15.80 8.06
C ARG A 504 26.31 -17.34 8.24
N GLY A 505 26.19 -18.06 7.14
CA GLY A 505 26.40 -19.50 7.00
C GLY A 505 27.14 -19.79 5.69
N PRO A 506 27.62 -21.03 5.44
CA PRO A 506 28.31 -21.36 4.19
C PRO A 506 27.31 -21.24 3.02
N ALA A 507 27.24 -20.06 2.42
CA ALA A 507 26.40 -19.80 1.28
C ALA A 507 26.97 -20.53 0.05
N PHE A 508 26.14 -21.33 -0.60
CA PHE A 508 26.48 -21.98 -1.87
C PHE A 508 26.82 -20.91 -2.90
N LYS A 509 28.06 -20.93 -3.39
CA LYS A 509 28.47 -20.13 -4.55
C LYS A 509 27.80 -20.74 -5.77
N SER A 510 26.96 -19.97 -6.47
CA SER A 510 26.41 -20.37 -7.76
C SER A 510 27.55 -20.52 -8.76
N SER A 511 27.94 -21.77 -9.04
CA SER A 511 28.88 -22.11 -10.12
C SER A 511 28.07 -22.40 -11.38
N SER A 512 28.65 -22.12 -12.56
CA SER A 512 27.95 -22.33 -13.83
C SER A 512 27.76 -23.83 -14.10
N SER A 513 26.74 -24.20 -14.89
CA SER A 513 26.48 -25.60 -15.26
C SER A 513 27.66 -26.27 -15.96
N ALA A 514 28.52 -25.50 -16.63
CA ALA A 514 29.75 -25.98 -17.25
C ALA A 514 30.83 -26.35 -16.20
N GLU A 515 30.90 -25.64 -15.08
CA GLU A 515 31.85 -25.92 -13.99
C GLU A 515 31.39 -27.08 -13.09
N LEU A 516 30.07 -27.30 -13.00
CA LEU A 516 29.50 -28.37 -12.18
C LEU A 516 29.44 -29.73 -12.90
N GLY A 517 29.48 -29.75 -14.23
CA GLY A 517 29.41 -30.99 -15.03
C GLY A 517 30.42 -32.05 -14.58
N PRO A 518 31.73 -31.75 -14.53
CA PRO A 518 32.75 -32.72 -14.13
C PRO A 518 32.60 -33.19 -12.68
N ALA A 519 32.15 -32.32 -11.77
CA ALA A 519 31.94 -32.65 -10.36
C ALA A 519 30.71 -33.54 -10.15
N ILE A 520 29.64 -33.32 -10.92
CA ILE A 520 28.44 -34.16 -10.91
C ILE A 520 28.74 -35.53 -11.51
N GLU A 521 29.52 -35.59 -12.59
CA GLU A 521 29.91 -36.84 -13.22
C GLU A 521 30.85 -37.66 -12.33
N ALA A 522 31.80 -37.01 -11.64
CA ALA A 522 32.64 -37.64 -10.63
C ALA A 522 31.81 -38.15 -9.42
N ALA A 523 30.86 -37.35 -8.93
CA ALA A 523 29.98 -37.75 -7.83
C ALA A 523 29.06 -38.92 -8.22
N ALA A 524 28.57 -38.96 -9.47
CA ALA A 524 27.77 -40.07 -9.99
C ALA A 524 28.59 -41.36 -10.12
N GLN A 525 29.88 -41.26 -10.45
CA GLN A 525 30.81 -42.40 -10.51
C GLN A 525 31.26 -42.89 -9.13
N ASP A 526 31.32 -42.02 -8.12
CA ASP A 526 31.67 -42.36 -6.73
C ASP A 526 30.47 -42.80 -5.87
N ALA A 527 29.24 -42.51 -6.30
CA ALA A 527 28.00 -42.96 -5.65
C ALA A 527 27.93 -44.50 -5.42
N PRO A 528 28.27 -45.39 -6.39
CA PRO A 528 28.24 -46.83 -6.16
C PRO A 528 29.31 -47.30 -5.16
N LYS A 529 30.47 -46.62 -5.04
CA LYS A 529 31.50 -46.95 -4.03
C LYS A 529 31.11 -46.51 -2.61
N SER A 530 30.19 -45.55 -2.50
CA SER A 530 29.72 -44.96 -1.24
C SER A 530 28.64 -45.80 -0.56
N ILE A 531 27.93 -46.64 -1.32
CA ILE A 531 26.90 -47.55 -0.80
C ILE A 531 27.50 -48.67 0.05
N ASP A 532 28.71 -49.14 -0.27
CA ASP A 532 29.34 -50.28 0.43
C ASP A 532 30.18 -49.92 1.67
N SER A 533 30.35 -48.62 2.00
CA SER A 533 31.32 -48.21 3.03
C SER A 533 30.82 -47.21 4.08
N GLN A 534 29.53 -46.90 4.15
CA GLN A 534 29.00 -46.14 5.28
C GLN A 534 28.71 -47.05 6.48
N ARG A 535 29.74 -47.28 7.30
CA ARG A 535 29.52 -47.77 8.68
C ARG A 535 28.69 -46.73 9.42
N LEU A 536 27.45 -47.07 9.80
CA LEU A 536 26.62 -46.21 10.63
C LEU A 536 27.40 -45.80 11.90
N PRO A 537 27.46 -44.49 12.22
CA PRO A 537 27.98 -44.04 13.51
C PRO A 537 27.18 -44.70 14.64
N ARG A 538 27.84 -45.04 15.75
CA ARG A 538 27.25 -45.82 16.86
C ARG A 538 25.91 -45.22 17.32
N ASP A 539 25.85 -43.91 17.34
CA ASP A 539 24.74 -43.08 17.81
C ASP A 539 23.49 -43.20 16.93
N ALA A 540 23.67 -43.55 15.64
CA ALA A 540 22.58 -43.72 14.67
C ALA A 540 22.13 -45.19 14.54
N LYS A 541 22.88 -46.15 15.11
CA LYS A 541 22.54 -47.57 14.98
C LYS A 541 21.26 -47.92 15.73
N ASP A 542 21.04 -47.34 16.90
CA ASP A 542 19.87 -47.64 17.72
C ASP A 542 18.59 -47.08 17.10
N ALA A 543 18.65 -45.85 16.56
CA ALA A 543 17.52 -45.25 15.83
C ALA A 543 17.12 -46.04 14.58
N VAL A 544 18.10 -46.58 13.85
CA VAL A 544 17.84 -47.40 12.66
C VAL A 544 17.33 -48.78 13.05
N LYS A 545 17.84 -49.36 14.14
CA LYS A 545 17.34 -50.63 14.69
C LYS A 545 15.89 -50.52 15.14
N ASP A 546 15.53 -49.43 15.84
CA ASP A 546 14.15 -49.15 16.27
C ASP A 546 13.21 -48.96 15.07
N TYR A 547 13.68 -48.26 14.02
CA TYR A 547 12.90 -48.07 12.80
C TYR A 547 12.57 -49.40 12.11
N PHE A 548 13.55 -50.31 11.99
CA PHE A 548 13.33 -51.62 11.37
C PHE A 548 12.60 -52.62 12.28
N GLN A 549 12.75 -52.52 13.60
CA GLN A 549 11.96 -53.31 14.55
C GLN A 549 10.48 -52.90 14.53
N ASN A 550 10.18 -51.59 14.42
CA ASN A 550 8.81 -51.11 14.28
C ASN A 550 8.19 -51.45 12.92
N LEU A 551 8.98 -51.51 11.86
CA LEU A 551 8.53 -52.01 10.55
C LEU A 551 8.28 -53.53 10.55
N GLY A 552 9.07 -54.31 11.27
CA GLY A 552 8.89 -55.76 11.42
C GLY A 552 7.70 -56.17 12.30
N GLY A 553 7.12 -55.23 13.05
CA GLY A 553 5.96 -55.46 13.92
C GLY A 553 4.60 -55.35 13.22
N GLN A 554 4.55 -54.83 11.98
CA GLN A 554 3.35 -54.83 11.14
C GLN A 554 3.45 -55.95 10.09
N ALA A 555 3.36 -57.19 10.55
CA ALA A 555 2.97 -58.27 9.66
C ALA A 555 1.50 -58.06 9.24
N PRO A 556 1.16 -58.04 7.94
CA PRO A 556 -0.23 -58.09 7.51
C PRO A 556 -0.79 -59.45 7.91
N GLY A 557 -1.74 -59.45 8.85
CA GLY A 557 -2.56 -60.63 9.14
C GLY A 557 -3.27 -61.06 7.87
N GLY A 558 -2.96 -62.27 7.41
CA GLY A 558 -3.66 -62.91 6.32
C GLY A 558 -5.04 -63.38 6.74
N LYS A 559 -6.07 -62.97 5.99
CA LYS A 559 -6.93 -63.83 5.17
C LYS A 559 -7.84 -62.96 4.31
#